data_AF-A0A662IG25-F1
#
_entry.id   AF-A0A662IG25-F1
#
_cell.length_a   1.000
_cell.length_b   1.000
_cell.length_c   1.000
_cell.angle_alpha   90.00
_cell.angle_beta   90.00
_cell.angle_gamma   90.00
#
_symmetry.space_group_name_H-M   'P 1'
#
loop_
_entity.id
_entity.type
_entity.pdbx_description
1 polymer ?
#
loop_
_entity_poly.entity_id
_entity_poly.type
_entity_poly.pdbx_seq_one_letter_code
_entity_poly.pdbx_strand_id
1 'polypeptide(L)'
;NPVIDHILGTKLRELFYDYVPVWRSYWDYSIGVVKPEDVYRVTLKVYVRNPDKKMIVWFLQPHYPYLSRRFVSVSIVNRAFMNRWPLIAQYHKAFGSNLLWLFKIIGGLLKRGCLYDGIPDKVVHEYALQKPSEIVKAYMINLFLVLQYVKKLSEILPGKIVITSDHGEAFGETLGKLLPLRVYGHLSRIRISSLTQVPYLVVKNGVDRKEEPKRPLCELAKTVIRESKQVKG
;
A
#
# COMPACT_ATOMS: atom_id res chain seq x y z
N ASN A 1 3.34 3.81 -5.16
CA ASN A 1 2.93 2.46 -5.60
C ASN A 1 3.58 2.18 -6.98
N PRO A 2 4.43 1.15 -7.11
CA PRO A 2 5.08 0.81 -8.39
C PRO A 2 4.09 0.38 -9.48
N VAL A 3 2.95 -0.21 -9.13
CA VAL A 3 1.90 -0.62 -10.08
C VAL A 3 1.27 0.61 -10.74
N ILE A 4 0.94 1.63 -9.96
CA ILE A 4 0.37 2.88 -10.47
C ILE A 4 1.37 3.65 -11.33
N ASP A 5 2.64 3.68 -10.92
CA ASP A 5 3.73 4.28 -11.71
C ASP A 5 3.87 3.56 -13.05
N HIS A 6 3.80 2.23 -13.07
CA HIS A 6 3.79 1.44 -14.30
C HIS A 6 2.62 1.77 -15.22
N ILE A 7 1.39 1.80 -14.67
CA ILE A 7 0.15 1.98 -15.45
C ILE A 7 0.02 3.40 -16.01
N LEU A 8 0.33 4.42 -15.21
CA LEU A 8 0.12 5.82 -15.58
C LEU A 8 1.36 6.48 -16.18
N GLY A 9 2.56 6.01 -15.82
CA GLY A 9 3.82 6.48 -16.40
C GLY A 9 3.98 8.00 -16.36
N THR A 10 4.29 8.59 -17.51
CA THR A 10 4.52 10.04 -17.66
C THR A 10 3.31 10.89 -17.30
N LYS A 11 2.07 10.36 -17.42
CA LYS A 11 0.84 11.09 -17.09
C LYS A 11 0.82 11.57 -15.64
N LEU A 12 1.50 10.88 -14.73
CA LEU A 12 1.59 11.32 -13.33
C LEU A 12 2.28 12.68 -13.18
N ARG A 13 3.24 13.00 -14.05
CA ARG A 13 3.93 14.30 -14.03
C ARG A 13 3.12 15.42 -14.67
N GLU A 14 2.14 15.07 -15.51
CA GLU A 14 1.23 16.03 -16.14
C GLU A 14 0.04 16.36 -15.23
N LEU A 15 -0.43 15.38 -14.44
CA LEU A 15 -1.60 15.52 -13.57
C LEU A 15 -1.31 16.22 -12.24
N PHE A 16 -0.08 16.13 -11.74
CA PHE A 16 0.29 16.63 -10.41
C PHE A 16 1.39 17.70 -10.50
N TYR A 17 1.28 18.73 -9.66
CA TYR A 17 2.31 19.76 -9.52
C TYR A 17 3.69 19.18 -9.18
N ASP A 18 3.70 18.15 -8.32
CA ASP A 18 4.90 17.38 -8.00
C ASP A 18 4.50 15.90 -7.86
N TYR A 19 5.35 15.02 -8.38
CA TYR A 19 5.18 13.57 -8.29
C TYR A 19 6.44 12.94 -7.70
N VAL A 20 6.30 12.39 -6.49
CA VAL A 20 7.40 11.77 -5.74
C VAL A 20 7.20 10.25 -5.66
N PRO A 21 7.82 9.46 -6.56
CA PRO A 21 7.74 8.00 -6.53
C PRO A 21 8.62 7.43 -5.42
N VAL A 22 8.14 7.47 -4.16
CA VAL A 22 8.90 7.03 -2.97
C VAL A 22 9.55 5.65 -3.16
N TRP A 23 8.84 4.73 -3.83
CA TRP A 23 9.32 3.39 -4.10
C TRP A 23 10.62 3.33 -4.92
N ARG A 24 10.92 4.31 -5.78
CA ARG A 24 12.14 4.30 -6.59
C ARG A 24 13.41 4.45 -5.75
N SER A 25 13.33 5.13 -4.60
CA SER A 25 14.49 5.39 -3.74
C SER A 25 14.46 4.62 -2.41
N TYR A 26 13.28 4.17 -1.98
CA TYR A 26 13.09 3.58 -0.64
C TYR A 26 12.54 2.14 -0.68
N TRP A 27 12.52 1.50 -1.85
CA TRP A 27 12.19 0.07 -1.90
C TRP A 27 13.26 -0.75 -1.20
N ASP A 28 12.90 -1.40 -0.09
CA ASP A 28 13.80 -2.28 0.65
C ASP A 28 13.62 -3.71 0.12
N TYR A 29 14.54 -4.16 -0.72
CA TYR A 29 14.51 -5.49 -1.34
C TYR A 29 14.61 -6.64 -0.32
N SER A 30 15.13 -6.39 0.89
CA SER A 30 15.24 -7.41 1.94
C SER A 30 13.90 -7.75 2.58
N ILE A 31 12.94 -6.82 2.52
CA ILE A 31 11.56 -7.01 3.01
C ILE A 31 10.51 -6.99 1.89
N GLY A 32 10.82 -6.43 0.72
CA GLY A 32 9.95 -6.41 -0.46
C GLY A 32 8.86 -5.34 -0.45
N VAL A 33 9.09 -4.22 0.23
CA VAL A 33 8.17 -3.07 0.26
C VAL A 33 8.89 -1.81 0.75
N VAL A 34 8.30 -0.64 0.49
CA VAL A 34 8.67 0.61 1.16
C VAL A 34 8.13 0.59 2.60
N LYS A 35 8.94 0.97 3.59
CA LYS A 35 8.48 1.06 4.98
C LYS A 35 7.54 2.26 5.17
N PRO A 36 6.49 2.16 6.01
CA PRO A 36 5.63 3.29 6.34
C PRO A 36 6.42 4.52 6.83
N GLU A 37 7.51 4.28 7.55
CA GLU A 37 8.42 5.32 8.05
C GLU A 37 9.05 6.15 6.92
N ASP A 38 9.45 5.52 5.82
CA ASP A 38 10.05 6.22 4.69
C ASP A 38 9.01 7.10 3.99
N VAL A 39 7.77 6.61 3.83
CA VAL A 39 6.64 7.40 3.30
C VAL A 39 6.34 8.59 4.21
N TYR A 40 6.28 8.38 5.53
CA TYR A 40 6.11 9.42 6.53
C TYR A 40 7.17 10.54 6.40
N ARG A 41 8.45 10.16 6.35
CA ARG A 41 9.55 11.14 6.26
C ARG A 41 9.57 11.88 4.94
N VAL A 42 9.31 11.20 3.83
CA VAL A 42 9.22 11.86 2.52
C VAL A 42 8.04 12.82 2.50
N THR A 43 6.91 12.46 3.12
CA THR A 43 5.74 13.33 3.22
C THR A 43 6.08 14.64 3.93
N LEU A 44 6.74 14.59 5.09
CA LEU A 44 7.17 15.80 5.81
C LEU A 44 8.12 16.66 4.97
N LYS A 45 9.09 16.06 4.27
CA LYS A 45 10.01 16.79 3.38
C LYS A 45 9.28 17.49 2.23
N VAL A 46 8.31 16.82 1.63
CA VAL A 46 7.51 17.38 0.52
C VAL A 46 6.62 18.52 1.03
N TYR A 47 6.00 18.35 2.19
CA TYR A 47 5.19 19.39 2.81
C TYR A 47 6.00 20.66 3.11
N VAL A 48 7.20 20.52 3.67
CA VAL A 48 8.12 21.65 3.92
C VAL A 48 8.44 22.43 2.65
N ARG A 49 8.61 21.74 1.51
CA ARG A 49 8.91 22.37 0.22
C ARG A 49 7.68 22.97 -0.43
N ASN A 50 6.51 22.39 -0.19
CA ASN A 50 5.25 22.71 -0.87
C ASN A 50 4.09 22.94 0.13
N PRO A 51 4.21 23.85 1.11
CA PRO A 51 3.29 23.92 2.26
C PRO A 51 1.85 24.30 1.88
N ASP A 52 1.69 25.02 0.77
CA ASP A 52 0.38 25.51 0.32
C ASP A 52 -0.33 24.55 -0.66
N LYS A 53 0.33 23.44 -1.04
CA LYS A 53 -0.22 22.45 -1.98
C LYS A 53 -1.00 21.36 -1.24
N LYS A 54 -2.08 20.88 -1.89
CA LYS A 54 -2.76 19.65 -1.44
C LYS A 54 -1.88 18.44 -1.79
N MET A 55 -1.87 17.45 -0.91
CA MET A 55 -1.05 16.24 -1.06
C MET A 55 -1.93 15.00 -1.07
N ILE A 56 -1.55 14.02 -1.89
CA ILE A 56 -2.03 12.64 -1.79
C ILE A 56 -0.84 11.81 -1.31
N VAL A 57 -0.99 11.17 -0.15
CA VAL A 57 0.04 10.33 0.46
C VAL A 57 -0.43 8.89 0.41
N TRP A 58 0.33 8.02 -0.25
CA TRP A 58 -0.05 6.64 -0.50
C TRP A 58 0.88 5.68 0.23
N PHE A 59 0.36 5.01 1.25
CA PHE A 59 1.02 3.89 1.92
C PHE A 59 0.60 2.56 1.26
N LEU A 60 1.56 1.69 0.97
CA LEU A 60 1.25 0.37 0.39
C LEU A 60 0.65 -0.59 1.42
N GLN A 61 0.99 -0.42 2.70
CA GLN A 61 0.43 -1.20 3.79
C GLN A 61 -1.06 -0.86 3.98
N PRO A 62 -1.91 -1.83 4.38
CA PRO A 62 -1.59 -3.11 5.03
C PRO A 62 -1.20 -4.27 4.11
N HIS A 63 -1.13 -4.06 2.79
CA HIS A 63 -0.71 -5.07 1.84
C HIS A 63 0.62 -5.71 2.26
N TYR A 64 0.76 -7.00 1.96
CA TYR A 64 1.96 -7.76 2.22
C TYR A 64 3.16 -7.19 1.40
N PRO A 65 4.42 -7.47 1.77
CA PRO A 65 4.87 -8.40 2.81
C PRO A 65 4.57 -7.89 4.22
N TYR A 66 4.38 -8.81 5.18
CA TYR A 66 4.06 -8.44 6.55
C TYR A 66 5.34 -8.10 7.32
N LEU A 67 5.36 -6.94 7.96
CA LEU A 67 6.57 -6.39 8.58
C LEU A 67 6.88 -7.01 9.95
N SER A 68 5.90 -7.67 10.56
CA SER A 68 6.08 -8.34 11.85
C SER A 68 6.88 -9.64 11.70
N ARG A 69 7.87 -9.82 12.59
CA ARG A 69 8.70 -11.04 12.67
C ARG A 69 7.87 -12.32 12.88
N ARG A 70 6.66 -12.20 13.45
CA ARG A 70 5.73 -13.32 13.65
C ARG A 70 5.33 -14.01 12.33
N PHE A 71 5.33 -13.28 11.21
CA PHE A 71 4.84 -13.75 9.92
C PHE A 71 5.96 -13.83 8.87
N VAL A 72 7.20 -14.11 9.30
CA VAL A 72 8.38 -14.18 8.42
C VAL A 72 8.20 -15.21 7.31
N SER A 73 7.66 -16.39 7.61
CA SER A 73 7.50 -17.48 6.64
C SER A 73 6.65 -17.07 5.43
N VAL A 74 5.45 -16.53 5.67
CA VAL A 74 4.58 -15.99 4.62
C VAL A 74 5.19 -14.75 3.95
N SER A 75 5.90 -13.91 4.72
CA SER A 75 6.51 -12.69 4.21
C SER A 75 7.70 -12.94 3.29
N ILE A 76 8.42 -14.04 3.46
CA ILE A 76 9.48 -14.47 2.53
C ILE A 76 8.90 -14.74 1.13
N VAL A 77 7.78 -15.46 1.07
CA VAL A 77 7.11 -15.78 -0.20
C VAL A 77 6.56 -14.51 -0.85
N ASN A 78 5.89 -13.69 -0.06
CA ASN A 78 5.35 -12.40 -0.49
C ASN A 78 6.45 -11.44 -0.96
N ARG A 79 7.61 -11.39 -0.29
CA ARG A 79 8.74 -10.55 -0.68
C ARG A 79 9.24 -10.88 -2.07
N ALA A 80 9.46 -12.17 -2.38
CA ALA A 80 9.95 -12.58 -3.68
C ALA A 80 8.97 -12.18 -4.80
N PHE A 81 7.67 -12.34 -4.54
CA PHE A 81 6.63 -11.85 -5.45
C PHE A 81 6.68 -10.33 -5.63
N MET A 82 6.74 -9.58 -4.53
CA MET A 82 6.67 -8.12 -4.53
C MET A 82 7.90 -7.46 -5.15
N ASN A 83 9.09 -8.04 -4.98
CA ASN A 83 10.33 -7.54 -5.58
C ASN A 83 10.33 -7.57 -7.12
N ARG A 84 9.36 -8.24 -7.76
CA ARG A 84 9.18 -8.17 -9.22
C ARG A 84 8.54 -6.87 -9.68
N TRP A 85 7.74 -6.21 -8.84
CA TRP A 85 7.01 -5.00 -9.25
C TRP A 85 7.90 -3.80 -9.55
N PRO A 86 8.92 -3.45 -8.75
CA PRO A 86 9.87 -2.40 -9.13
C PRO A 86 10.56 -2.66 -10.45
N LEU A 87 10.84 -3.93 -10.77
CA LEU A 87 11.44 -4.33 -12.05
C LEU A 87 10.44 -4.11 -13.19
N ILE A 88 9.22 -4.66 -13.08
CA ILE A 88 8.15 -4.50 -14.07
C ILE A 88 7.83 -3.01 -14.31
N ALA A 89 7.78 -2.22 -13.25
CA ALA A 89 7.47 -0.80 -13.32
C ALA A 89 8.48 0.01 -14.15
N GLN A 90 9.75 -0.39 -14.15
CA GLN A 90 10.79 0.26 -14.96
C GLN A 90 10.63 0.03 -16.47
N TYR A 91 9.96 -1.06 -16.88
CA TYR A 91 9.85 -1.43 -18.29
C TYR A 91 8.63 -0.84 -19.02
N HIS A 92 7.72 -0.13 -18.34
CA HIS A 92 6.54 0.59 -18.90
C HIS A 92 5.73 -0.17 -19.99
N LYS A 93 5.77 -1.50 -20.02
CA LYS A 93 5.04 -2.30 -21.01
C LYS A 93 3.73 -2.79 -20.40
N ALA A 94 2.63 -2.18 -20.81
CA ALA A 94 1.29 -2.53 -20.37
C ALA A 94 1.04 -4.04 -20.52
N PHE A 95 0.59 -4.69 -19.44
CA PHE A 95 0.18 -6.09 -19.52
C PHE A 95 -1.14 -6.21 -20.30
N GLY A 96 -1.09 -6.95 -21.41
CA GLY A 96 -2.11 -6.95 -22.45
C GLY A 96 -3.38 -7.77 -22.20
N SER A 97 -4.41 -7.36 -22.97
CA SER A 97 -5.69 -7.99 -23.37
C SER A 97 -6.58 -8.68 -22.33
N ASN A 98 -7.87 -8.29 -22.31
CA ASN A 98 -8.95 -8.91 -21.52
C ASN A 98 -9.03 -10.45 -21.68
N LEU A 99 -8.64 -10.95 -22.86
CA LEU A 99 -8.71 -12.37 -23.21
C LEU A 99 -7.66 -13.20 -22.45
N LEU A 100 -6.41 -12.72 -22.33
CA LEU A 100 -5.37 -13.40 -21.56
C LEU A 100 -5.71 -13.47 -20.06
N TRP A 101 -6.35 -12.42 -19.55
CA TRP A 101 -6.86 -12.38 -18.18
C TRP A 101 -7.98 -13.41 -17.97
N LEU A 102 -8.94 -13.50 -18.91
CA LEU A 102 -10.03 -14.46 -18.85
C LEU A 102 -9.51 -15.91 -18.84
N PHE A 103 -8.54 -16.24 -19.72
CA PHE A 103 -7.91 -17.56 -19.76
C PHE A 103 -7.15 -17.90 -18.47
N LYS A 104 -6.46 -16.93 -17.85
CA LYS A 104 -5.82 -17.12 -16.54
C LYS A 104 -6.82 -17.43 -15.44
N ILE A 105 -7.97 -16.74 -15.43
CA ILE A 105 -9.02 -16.99 -14.44
C ILE A 105 -9.66 -18.35 -14.65
N ILE A 106 -10.09 -18.69 -15.87
CA ILE A 106 -10.78 -19.95 -16.16
C ILE A 106 -9.86 -21.16 -15.88
N GLY A 107 -8.61 -21.10 -16.34
CA GLY A 107 -7.62 -22.15 -16.07
C GLY A 107 -7.23 -22.27 -14.59
N GLY A 108 -7.28 -21.17 -13.84
CA GLY A 108 -7.08 -21.15 -12.39
C GLY A 108 -8.27 -21.71 -11.62
N LEU A 109 -9.50 -21.40 -12.04
CA LEU A 109 -10.75 -21.83 -11.41
C LEU A 109 -10.86 -23.35 -11.35
N LEU A 110 -10.61 -24.01 -12.50
CA LEU A 110 -10.75 -25.45 -12.68
C LEU A 110 -9.76 -26.26 -11.85
N LYS A 111 -8.66 -25.65 -11.41
CA LYS A 111 -7.61 -26.34 -10.62
C LYS A 111 -7.69 -26.09 -9.12
N ARG A 112 -8.38 -25.04 -8.65
CA ARG A 112 -8.09 -24.45 -7.33
C ARG A 112 -9.28 -24.16 -6.42
N GLY A 113 -10.52 -24.27 -6.91
CA GLY A 113 -11.75 -24.10 -6.09
C GLY A 113 -11.95 -22.71 -5.47
N CYS A 114 -11.13 -21.72 -5.84
CA CYS A 114 -11.17 -20.34 -5.35
C CYS A 114 -10.67 -19.35 -6.42
N LEU A 115 -10.97 -18.08 -6.21
CA LEU A 115 -10.58 -16.94 -7.03
C LEU A 115 -9.58 -16.07 -6.27
N TYR A 116 -8.42 -15.80 -6.86
CA TYR A 116 -7.46 -14.88 -6.25
C TYR A 116 -6.59 -14.17 -7.29
N ASP A 117 -6.16 -12.96 -6.97
CA ASP A 117 -5.18 -12.17 -7.71
C ASP A 117 -4.55 -11.17 -6.73
N GLY A 118 -3.37 -10.66 -7.08
CA GLY A 118 -2.62 -9.81 -6.17
C GLY A 118 -2.28 -10.52 -4.87
N ILE A 119 -2.02 -11.84 -4.92
CA ILE A 119 -1.46 -12.66 -3.84
C ILE A 119 -0.75 -13.89 -4.46
N PRO A 120 0.42 -14.33 -3.97
CA PRO A 120 1.11 -15.49 -4.56
C PRO A 120 0.32 -16.79 -4.37
N ASP A 121 0.30 -17.65 -5.38
CA ASP A 121 -0.36 -18.98 -5.37
C ASP A 121 0.03 -19.81 -4.13
N LYS A 122 1.34 -19.87 -3.83
CA LYS A 122 1.87 -20.54 -2.64
C LYS A 122 1.29 -19.98 -1.34
N VAL A 123 1.10 -18.67 -1.24
CA VAL A 123 0.51 -18.03 -0.05
C VAL A 123 -0.96 -18.40 0.09
N VAL A 124 -1.70 -18.45 -1.02
CA VAL A 124 -3.12 -18.85 -0.98
C VAL A 124 -3.25 -20.28 -0.49
N HIS A 125 -2.52 -21.22 -1.09
CA HIS A 125 -2.70 -22.64 -0.81
C HIS A 125 -2.09 -23.12 0.51
N GLU A 126 -0.96 -22.56 0.94
CA GLU A 126 -0.31 -22.97 2.19
C GLU A 126 -0.76 -22.15 3.41
N TYR A 127 -1.29 -20.93 3.21
CA TYR A 127 -1.65 -20.03 4.30
C TYR A 127 -3.09 -19.53 4.25
N ALA A 128 -3.56 -18.91 3.16
CA ALA A 128 -4.88 -18.27 3.16
C ALA A 128 -6.03 -19.29 3.29
N LEU A 129 -5.93 -20.44 2.61
CA LEU A 129 -6.92 -21.52 2.70
C LEU A 129 -6.82 -22.31 4.01
N GLN A 130 -5.59 -22.52 4.51
CA GLN A 130 -5.33 -23.40 5.66
C GLN A 130 -5.42 -22.66 7.00
N LYS A 131 -5.01 -21.39 7.01
CA LYS A 131 -4.81 -20.56 8.21
C LYS A 131 -5.30 -19.11 7.97
N PRO A 132 -6.57 -18.90 7.56
CA PRO A 132 -7.09 -17.58 7.22
C PRO A 132 -6.97 -16.58 8.37
N SER A 133 -7.17 -17.03 9.61
CA SER A 133 -7.03 -16.18 10.80
C SER A 133 -5.61 -15.65 11.01
N GLU A 134 -4.57 -16.40 10.66
CA GLU A 134 -3.19 -15.93 10.75
C GLU A 134 -2.88 -14.88 9.67
N ILE A 135 -3.44 -15.03 8.47
CA ILE A 135 -3.32 -14.02 7.40
C ILE A 135 -4.03 -12.72 7.81
N VAL A 136 -5.24 -12.81 8.36
CA VAL A 136 -5.98 -11.64 8.87
C VAL A 136 -5.20 -10.96 10.01
N LYS A 137 -4.64 -11.72 10.96
CA LYS A 137 -3.78 -11.16 12.03
C LYS A 137 -2.55 -10.45 11.45
N ALA A 138 -1.90 -11.03 10.45
CA ALA A 138 -0.73 -10.43 9.80
C ALA A 138 -1.10 -9.12 9.11
N TYR A 139 -2.22 -9.10 8.39
CA TYR A 139 -2.78 -7.90 7.77
C TYR A 139 -3.11 -6.82 8.81
N MET A 140 -3.79 -7.17 9.90
CA MET A 140 -4.11 -6.23 10.99
C MET A 140 -2.86 -5.64 11.63
N ILE A 141 -1.81 -6.43 11.86
CA ILE A 141 -0.56 -5.92 12.42
C ILE A 141 0.12 -4.93 11.46
N ASN A 142 0.15 -5.23 10.16
CA ASN A 142 0.60 -4.28 9.15
C ASN A 142 -0.24 -3.00 9.12
N LEU A 143 -1.57 -3.13 9.28
CA LEU A 143 -2.48 -2.00 9.36
C LEU A 143 -2.16 -1.11 10.57
N PHE A 144 -1.96 -1.68 11.75
CA PHE A 144 -1.60 -0.91 12.94
C PHE A 144 -0.27 -0.19 12.78
N LEU A 145 0.73 -0.83 12.16
CA LEU A 145 2.02 -0.20 11.89
C LEU A 145 1.88 1.04 11.00
N VAL A 146 1.07 0.98 9.93
CA VAL A 146 0.86 2.15 9.07
C VAL A 146 0.01 3.22 9.76
N LEU A 147 -1.01 2.83 10.52
CA LEU A 147 -1.89 3.76 11.24
C LEU A 147 -1.12 4.59 12.27
N GLN A 148 -0.05 4.08 12.87
CA GLN A 148 0.84 4.86 13.74
C GLN A 148 1.44 6.07 13.01
N TYR A 149 1.88 5.91 11.75
CA TYR A 149 2.44 7.01 10.96
C TYR A 149 1.35 7.93 10.39
N VAL A 150 0.20 7.37 10.01
CA VAL A 150 -0.97 8.17 9.57
C VAL A 150 -1.43 9.07 10.71
N LYS A 151 -1.50 8.56 11.95
CA LYS A 151 -1.82 9.36 13.15
C LYS A 151 -0.82 10.51 13.32
N LYS A 152 0.48 10.23 13.29
CA LYS A 152 1.54 11.26 13.38
C LYS A 152 1.38 12.33 12.29
N LEU A 153 1.11 11.94 11.03
CA LEU A 153 0.86 12.92 9.97
C LEU A 153 -0.41 13.74 10.22
N SER A 154 -1.46 13.12 10.74
CA SER A 154 -2.73 13.82 11.00
C SER A 154 -2.63 14.86 12.11
N GLU A 155 -1.73 14.64 13.08
CA GLU A 155 -1.44 15.57 14.17
C GLU A 155 -0.52 16.73 13.74
N ILE A 156 0.36 16.47 12.76
CA ILE A 156 1.38 17.44 12.31
C ILE A 156 0.89 18.30 11.13
N LEU A 157 0.18 17.72 10.16
CA LEU A 157 -0.22 18.43 8.96
C LEU A 157 -1.47 19.28 9.21
N PRO A 158 -1.52 20.55 8.77
CA PRO A 158 -2.64 21.42 9.05
C PRO A 158 -3.80 21.27 8.06
N GLY A 159 -4.99 21.65 8.50
CA GLY A 159 -6.20 21.71 7.71
C GLY A 159 -7.02 20.42 7.70
N LYS A 160 -7.79 20.23 6.62
CA LYS A 160 -8.66 19.05 6.46
C LYS A 160 -7.88 17.89 5.85
N ILE A 161 -7.81 16.79 6.58
CA ILE A 161 -7.15 15.54 6.17
C ILE A 161 -8.22 14.47 5.99
N VAL A 162 -8.16 13.75 4.88
CA VAL A 162 -9.02 12.60 4.60
C VAL A 162 -8.16 11.35 4.59
N ILE A 163 -8.51 10.38 5.43
CA ILE A 163 -7.86 9.07 5.51
C ILE A 163 -8.83 8.05 4.93
N THR A 164 -8.41 7.42 3.83
CA THR A 164 -9.22 6.45 3.07
C THR A 164 -8.31 5.37 2.47
N SER A 165 -8.93 4.34 1.90
CA SER A 165 -8.24 3.30 1.10
C SER A 165 -8.63 3.41 -0.36
N ASP A 166 -7.77 2.95 -1.27
CA ASP A 166 -8.03 2.82 -2.70
C ASP A 166 -8.88 1.57 -3.01
N HIS A 167 -8.70 0.51 -2.23
CA HIS A 167 -9.54 -0.69 -2.25
C HIS A 167 -9.54 -1.41 -0.90
N GLY A 168 -10.37 -2.44 -0.76
CA GLY A 168 -10.34 -3.41 0.33
C GLY A 168 -9.58 -4.69 -0.03
N GLU A 169 -9.65 -5.72 0.81
CA GLU A 169 -8.93 -6.98 0.64
C GLU A 169 -9.86 -8.14 1.03
N ALA A 170 -9.90 -9.18 0.20
CA ALA A 170 -10.72 -10.37 0.46
C ALA A 170 -9.91 -11.46 1.16
N PHE A 171 -10.51 -12.09 2.17
CA PHE A 171 -9.91 -13.17 2.98
C PHE A 171 -10.70 -14.47 2.90
N GLY A 172 -11.45 -14.68 1.81
CA GLY A 172 -12.30 -15.85 1.59
C GLY A 172 -13.79 -15.52 1.62
N GLU A 173 -14.18 -14.27 1.44
CA GLU A 173 -15.58 -13.93 1.21
C GLU A 173 -16.09 -14.60 -0.06
N THR A 174 -17.39 -14.89 -0.08
CA THR A 174 -18.03 -15.53 -1.22
C THR A 174 -18.26 -14.52 -2.34
N LEU A 175 -17.95 -14.89 -3.59
CA LEU A 175 -18.16 -14.06 -4.77
C LEU A 175 -19.63 -13.63 -4.92
N GLY A 176 -20.55 -14.54 -4.67
CA GLY A 176 -21.99 -14.26 -4.68
C GLY A 176 -22.81 -15.50 -4.34
N LYS A 177 -24.12 -15.32 -4.16
CA LYS A 177 -25.02 -16.43 -3.81
C LYS A 177 -25.15 -17.48 -4.92
N LEU A 178 -25.06 -17.06 -6.19
CA LEU A 178 -25.21 -17.94 -7.36
C LEU A 178 -23.94 -18.73 -7.67
N LEU A 179 -22.77 -18.18 -7.34
CA LEU A 179 -21.47 -18.80 -7.57
C LEU A 179 -20.65 -18.74 -6.28
N PRO A 180 -20.74 -19.78 -5.41
CA PRO A 180 -20.21 -19.76 -4.05
C PRO A 180 -18.68 -19.94 -3.98
N LEU A 181 -17.95 -19.35 -4.92
CA LEU A 181 -16.49 -19.38 -4.96
C LEU A 181 -15.92 -18.40 -3.94
N ARG A 182 -14.87 -18.84 -3.24
CA ARG A 182 -14.13 -18.03 -2.26
C ARG A 182 -13.18 -17.09 -2.98
N VAL A 183 -13.17 -15.82 -2.58
CA VAL A 183 -12.32 -14.77 -3.14
C VAL A 183 -11.22 -14.40 -2.15
N TYR A 184 -9.97 -14.36 -2.61
CA TYR A 184 -8.81 -13.94 -1.82
C TYR A 184 -7.99 -12.88 -2.55
N GLY A 185 -7.36 -11.96 -1.82
CA GLY A 185 -6.62 -10.86 -2.45
C GLY A 185 -7.56 -9.75 -2.94
N HIS A 186 -7.20 -9.09 -4.03
CA HIS A 186 -7.97 -7.98 -4.60
C HIS A 186 -8.09 -8.13 -6.12
N LEU A 187 -8.90 -9.09 -6.57
CA LEU A 187 -9.14 -9.30 -7.99
C LEU A 187 -9.74 -8.07 -8.65
N SER A 188 -9.10 -7.63 -9.72
CA SER A 188 -9.67 -6.62 -10.60
C SER A 188 -11.03 -7.09 -11.14
N ARG A 189 -11.96 -6.14 -11.30
CA ARG A 189 -13.33 -6.34 -11.86
C ARG A 189 -14.30 -7.10 -10.95
N ILE A 190 -13.87 -7.63 -9.81
CA ILE A 190 -14.76 -8.19 -8.80
C ILE A 190 -15.17 -7.08 -7.81
N ARG A 191 -16.47 -7.00 -7.49
CA ARG A 191 -17.09 -5.90 -6.72
C ARG A 191 -17.83 -6.42 -5.48
N ILE A 192 -17.20 -7.29 -4.69
CA ILE A 192 -17.73 -7.70 -3.39
C ILE A 192 -17.48 -6.61 -2.32
N SER A 193 -18.24 -6.64 -1.22
CA SER A 193 -18.16 -5.60 -0.18
C SER A 193 -16.78 -5.50 0.44
N SER A 194 -16.09 -6.62 0.69
CA SER A 194 -14.73 -6.64 1.25
C SER A 194 -13.69 -5.97 0.35
N LEU A 195 -13.96 -5.80 -0.95
CA LEU A 195 -13.09 -5.11 -1.90
C LEU A 195 -13.46 -3.65 -2.15
N THR A 196 -14.72 -3.28 -1.91
CA THR A 196 -15.27 -1.97 -2.34
C THR A 196 -15.67 -1.06 -1.17
N GLN A 197 -15.96 -1.62 0.01
CA GLN A 197 -16.24 -0.83 1.21
C GLN A 197 -14.93 -0.46 1.89
N VAL A 198 -14.54 0.80 1.71
CA VAL A 198 -13.30 1.36 2.27
C VAL A 198 -13.60 2.36 3.38
N PRO A 199 -12.70 2.50 4.37
CA PRO A 199 -12.88 3.49 5.44
C PRO A 199 -12.85 4.92 4.87
N TYR A 200 -13.58 5.83 5.48
CA TYR A 200 -13.53 7.26 5.17
C TYR A 200 -13.56 8.07 6.47
N LEU A 201 -12.38 8.52 6.90
CA LEU A 201 -12.22 9.33 8.11
C LEU A 201 -11.78 10.74 7.75
N VAL A 202 -12.51 11.73 8.25
CA VAL A 202 -12.14 13.15 8.13
C VAL A 202 -11.57 13.63 9.45
N VAL A 203 -10.33 14.13 9.41
CA VAL A 203 -9.67 14.80 10.54
C VAL A 203 -9.51 16.28 10.19
N LYS A 204 -9.86 17.16 11.12
CA LYS A 204 -9.59 18.60 11.01
C LYS A 204 -8.48 18.93 11.99
N ASN A 205 -7.34 19.37 11.48
CA ASN A 205 -6.25 19.87 12.30
C ASN A 205 -6.22 21.39 12.20
N GLY A 206 -6.57 22.06 13.30
CA GLY A 206 -6.70 23.52 13.39
C GLY A 206 -5.38 24.27 13.53
N VAL A 207 -4.23 23.59 13.45
CA VAL A 207 -2.91 24.22 13.41
C VAL A 207 -2.89 25.28 12.32
N ASP A 208 -2.70 26.54 12.71
CA ASP A 208 -2.73 27.66 11.77
C ASP A 208 -1.55 27.54 10.80
N ARG A 209 -1.84 27.57 9.50
CA ARG A 209 -0.83 27.58 8.43
C ARG A 209 0.11 28.77 8.52
N LYS A 210 -0.30 29.84 9.23
CA LYS A 210 0.45 31.08 9.41
C LYS A 210 1.15 31.19 10.78
N GLU A 211 0.67 30.54 11.84
CA GLU A 211 1.18 30.78 13.22
C GLU A 211 2.18 29.75 13.75
N GLU A 212 2.31 28.55 13.16
CA GLU A 212 3.51 27.74 13.44
C GLU A 212 4.65 28.22 12.53
N PRO A 213 5.83 28.58 13.07
CA PRO A 213 6.91 29.00 12.22
C PRO A 213 7.27 27.77 11.39
N LYS A 214 7.39 27.94 10.08
CA LYS A 214 7.91 26.89 9.18
C LYS A 214 9.23 26.30 9.71
N ARG A 215 9.92 26.99 10.61
CA ARG A 215 11.13 26.58 11.34
C ARG A 215 10.93 25.39 12.32
N PRO A 216 10.13 25.40 13.41
CA PRO A 216 9.96 24.22 14.28
C PRO A 216 9.52 22.95 13.57
N LEU A 217 8.62 23.04 12.59
CA LEU A 217 8.19 21.89 11.79
C LEU A 217 9.31 21.38 10.86
N CYS A 218 10.08 22.31 10.25
CA CYS A 218 11.30 21.97 9.54
C CYS A 218 12.36 21.38 10.47
N GLU A 219 12.55 21.91 11.67
CA GLU A 219 13.53 21.44 12.64
C GLU A 219 13.12 20.08 13.20
N LEU A 220 11.84 19.86 13.53
CA LEU A 220 11.31 18.55 13.90
C LEU A 220 11.50 17.55 12.75
N ALA A 221 11.17 17.93 11.52
CA ALA A 221 11.44 17.09 10.35
C ALA A 221 12.94 16.82 10.18
N LYS A 222 13.82 17.82 10.34
CA LYS A 222 15.28 17.67 10.28
C LYS A 222 15.82 16.80 11.41
N THR A 223 15.28 16.90 12.62
CA THR A 223 15.64 16.10 13.80
C THR A 223 15.22 14.64 13.58
N VAL A 224 13.97 14.40 13.17
CA VAL A 224 13.49 13.06 12.77
C VAL A 224 14.36 12.47 11.64
N ILE A 225 14.79 13.29 10.68
CA ILE A 225 15.72 12.86 9.62
C ILE A 225 17.12 12.56 10.18
N ARG A 226 17.65 13.36 11.12
CA ARG A 226 18.99 13.18 11.72
C ARG A 226 19.06 11.93 12.60
N GLU A 227 18.14 11.79 13.55
CA GLU A 227 18.05 10.63 14.46
C GLU A 227 17.98 9.33 13.68
N SER A 228 17.30 9.36 12.54
CA SER A 228 17.17 8.18 11.70
C SER A 228 18.41 7.73 10.93
N LYS A 229 19.34 8.65 10.67
CA LYS A 229 20.62 8.32 10.04
C LYS A 229 21.57 7.71 11.05
N GLN A 230 21.44 8.06 12.33
CA GLN A 230 22.26 7.50 13.41
C GLN A 230 21.87 6.06 13.77
N VAL A 231 20.60 5.65 13.59
CA VAL A 231 20.15 4.26 13.84
C VAL A 231 20.54 3.28 12.71
N LYS A 232 20.98 3.79 11.54
CA LYS A 232 21.42 2.98 10.40
C LYS A 232 22.95 2.95 10.22
N GLY A 233 23.70 3.57 11.13
CA GLY A 233 25.16 3.60 11.16
C GLY A 233 25.74 2.53 12.07
#